data_AF-D9QRK3-F1
#
_entry.id   AF-D9QRK3-F1
#
_cell.length_a   1.000
_cell.length_b   1.000
_cell.length_c   1.000
_cell.angle_alpha   90.00
_cell.angle_beta   90.00
_cell.angle_gamma   90.00
#
_symmetry.space_group_name_H-M   'P 1'
#
loop_
_entity.id
_entity.type
_entity.pdbx_description
1 polymer ?
#
loop_
_entity_poly.entity_id
_entity_poly.type
_entity_poly.pdbx_seq_one_letter_code
_entity_poly.pdbx_strand_id
1 'polypeptide(L)'
;MAISEIASASNANVEGTGKQTEDSNKMGKDEFLELFVTQLKNQNPLEPMDNKEFIAQTAQFTSMEQMKNMNQNLEKFLGMQKLTQVSSLIGKEVKALDSDSGEEITGEVEKVKMADSGPKLIINGNEYEMGSVNEILG
;
A
#
# COMPACT_ATOMS: atom_id res chain seq x y z
N MET A 1 -43.69 33.57 7.96
CA MET A 1 -43.23 33.58 6.56
C MET A 1 -42.26 32.44 6.39
N ALA A 2 -42.67 31.45 5.59
CA ALA A 2 -41.89 30.30 5.18
C ALA A 2 -41.20 30.61 3.84
N ILE A 3 -39.98 30.12 3.65
CA ILE A 3 -39.37 29.68 2.38
C ILE A 3 -38.19 28.77 2.78
N SER A 4 -38.36 27.45 2.81
CA SER A 4 -38.29 26.48 1.71
C SER A 4 -36.85 26.08 1.34
N GLU A 5 -36.37 25.03 2.00
CA GLU A 5 -35.96 23.76 1.38
C GLU A 5 -35.46 23.80 -0.08
N ILE A 6 -34.15 23.56 -0.29
CA ILE A 6 -33.62 22.85 -1.45
C ILE A 6 -32.55 21.88 -0.95
N ALA A 7 -32.94 20.61 -0.84
CA ALA A 7 -32.06 19.48 -1.07
C ALA A 7 -32.20 19.09 -2.54
N SER A 8 -31.08 18.93 -3.26
CA SER A 8 -30.98 17.93 -4.32
C SER A 8 -29.52 17.66 -4.67
N ALA A 9 -29.16 16.40 -4.57
CA ALA A 9 -27.91 15.81 -5.00
C ALA A 9 -27.74 15.85 -6.53
N SER A 10 -26.49 15.81 -7.00
CA SER A 10 -26.09 14.97 -8.13
C SER A 10 -24.58 14.90 -8.26
N ASN A 11 -24.07 13.67 -8.25
CA ASN A 11 -22.73 13.29 -8.69
C ASN A 11 -22.36 13.89 -10.04
N ALA A 12 -21.11 14.31 -10.18
CA ALA A 12 -20.42 14.34 -11.46
C ALA A 12 -19.07 13.64 -11.29
N ASN A 13 -19.03 12.46 -11.92
CA ASN A 13 -17.90 11.61 -12.22
C ASN A 13 -16.69 12.41 -12.72
N VAL A 14 -15.51 12.18 -12.12
CA VAL A 14 -14.22 12.48 -12.75
C VAL A 14 -13.40 11.19 -12.73
N GLU A 15 -13.76 10.27 -13.63
CA GLU A 15 -12.84 9.30 -14.21
C GLU A 15 -11.88 10.05 -15.13
N GLY A 16 -10.59 9.95 -14.86
CA GLY A 16 -9.58 10.51 -15.76
C GLY A 16 -8.17 10.52 -15.19
N THR A 17 -7.45 9.44 -15.44
CA THR A 17 -5.98 9.34 -15.46
C THR A 17 -5.25 9.39 -14.11
N GLY A 18 -4.92 8.19 -13.62
CA GLY A 18 -3.70 8.01 -12.83
C GLY A 18 -2.47 8.27 -13.71
N LYS A 19 -1.58 9.15 -13.25
CA LYS A 19 -0.14 9.03 -13.44
C LYS A 19 0.61 10.05 -12.57
N GLN A 20 1.58 9.54 -11.82
CA GLN A 20 2.74 10.25 -11.27
C GLN A 20 2.49 11.37 -10.25
N THR A 21 2.46 11.00 -8.98
CA THR A 21 3.04 11.81 -7.89
C THR A 21 4.27 11.13 -7.27
N GLU A 22 4.96 10.27 -8.02
CA GLU A 22 6.29 9.75 -7.62
C GLU A 22 7.44 10.37 -8.41
N ASP A 23 7.21 10.90 -9.61
CA ASP A 23 8.29 11.50 -10.40
C ASP A 23 8.65 12.92 -9.97
N SER A 24 7.74 13.65 -9.31
CA SER A 24 8.03 14.98 -8.78
C SER A 24 9.13 14.98 -7.71
N ASN A 25 9.23 13.89 -6.91
CA ASN A 25 10.24 13.76 -5.86
C ASN A 25 11.59 13.22 -6.40
N LYS A 26 11.59 12.55 -7.56
CA LYS A 26 12.83 12.21 -8.29
C LYS A 26 13.40 13.43 -9.03
N MET A 27 12.55 14.19 -9.73
CA MET A 27 12.92 15.41 -10.44
C MET A 27 13.62 16.42 -9.51
N GLY A 28 13.08 16.64 -8.30
CA GLY A 28 13.67 17.56 -7.32
C GLY A 28 15.03 17.14 -6.74
N LYS A 29 15.39 15.85 -6.77
CA LYS A 29 16.71 15.36 -6.30
C LYS A 29 17.79 15.56 -7.35
N ASP A 30 17.46 15.32 -8.62
CA ASP A 30 18.40 15.48 -9.73
C ASP A 30 18.68 16.97 -10.00
N GLU A 31 17.66 17.83 -9.96
CA GLU A 31 17.81 19.29 -10.04
C GLU A 31 18.61 19.86 -8.84
N PHE A 32 18.51 19.23 -7.67
CA PHE A 32 19.27 19.58 -6.47
C PHE A 32 20.75 19.15 -6.55
N LEU A 33 21.04 17.95 -7.06
CA LEU A 33 22.41 17.47 -7.30
C LEU A 33 23.11 18.29 -8.39
N GLU A 34 22.38 18.75 -9.40
CA GLU A 34 22.87 19.66 -10.43
C GLU A 34 23.21 21.04 -9.86
N LEU A 35 22.35 21.59 -9.00
CA LEU A 35 22.64 22.82 -8.25
C LEU A 35 23.86 22.65 -7.31
N PHE A 36 24.04 21.48 -6.71
CA PHE A 36 25.19 21.14 -5.86
C PHE A 36 26.51 21.11 -6.62
N VAL A 37 26.57 20.44 -7.78
CA VAL A 37 27.77 20.44 -8.65
C VAL A 37 28.07 21.84 -9.16
N THR A 38 27.03 22.64 -9.42
CA THR A 38 27.15 24.02 -9.88
C THR A 38 27.73 24.94 -8.79
N GLN A 39 27.31 24.78 -7.53
CA GLN A 39 27.87 25.51 -6.40
C GLN A 39 29.31 25.05 -6.09
N LEU A 40 29.62 23.76 -6.18
CA LEU A 40 30.97 23.22 -5.95
C LEU A 40 32.00 23.78 -6.95
N LYS A 41 31.59 24.06 -8.19
CA LYS A 41 32.42 24.66 -9.24
C LYS A 41 32.65 26.18 -9.06
N ASN A 42 31.86 26.86 -8.23
CA ASN A 42 31.85 28.33 -8.12
C ASN A 42 32.15 28.88 -6.70
N GLN A 43 32.49 28.04 -5.73
CA GLN A 43 32.78 28.49 -4.36
C GLN A 43 34.24 28.98 -4.21
N ASN A 44 34.40 30.25 -3.86
CA ASN A 44 35.66 30.82 -3.35
C ASN A 44 35.96 30.19 -1.96
N PRO A 45 37.19 29.72 -1.64
CA PRO A 45 37.47 28.77 -0.55
C PRO A 45 37.20 29.22 0.90
N LEU A 46 36.69 30.44 1.14
CA LEU A 46 36.76 31.08 2.45
C LEU A 46 35.54 30.92 3.36
N GLU A 47 34.37 30.44 2.92
CA GLU A 47 33.24 30.15 3.83
C GLU A 47 32.37 28.93 3.42
N PRO A 48 32.74 27.69 3.83
CA PRO A 48 32.08 26.47 3.35
C PRO A 48 31.06 25.82 4.33
N MET A 49 30.56 26.52 5.34
CA MET A 49 29.95 25.85 6.51
C MET A 49 28.42 25.72 6.54
N ASP A 50 27.62 26.67 6.02
CA ASP A 50 26.15 26.65 6.24
C ASP A 50 25.38 25.67 5.33
N ASN A 51 25.82 25.46 4.08
CA ASN A 51 25.06 24.61 3.14
C ASN A 51 25.17 23.12 3.46
N LYS A 52 26.19 22.67 4.20
CA LYS A 52 26.43 21.24 4.45
C LYS A 52 25.45 20.63 5.45
N GLU A 53 25.05 21.38 6.47
CA GLU A 53 24.16 20.88 7.52
C GLU A 53 22.73 20.68 7.03
N PHE A 54 22.21 21.63 6.23
CA PHE A 54 20.92 21.48 5.55
C PHE A 54 20.90 20.31 4.55
N ILE A 55 22.00 20.09 3.81
CA ILE A 55 22.16 18.94 2.91
C ILE A 55 22.16 17.63 3.69
N ALA A 56 22.91 17.57 4.79
CA ALA A 56 22.97 16.37 5.64
C ALA A 56 21.57 16.01 6.18
N GLN A 57 20.79 17.00 6.61
CA GLN A 57 19.42 16.80 7.06
C GLN A 57 18.48 16.37 5.92
N THR A 58 18.62 16.95 4.73
CA THR A 58 17.82 16.59 3.55
C THR A 58 18.13 15.18 3.06
N ALA A 59 19.41 14.80 3.01
CA ALA A 59 19.85 13.45 2.66
C ALA A 59 19.35 12.41 3.68
N GLN A 60 19.36 12.77 4.97
CA GLN A 60 18.81 11.92 6.04
C GLN A 60 17.30 11.72 5.86
N PHE A 61 16.56 12.81 5.60
CA PHE A 61 15.11 12.74 5.38
C PHE A 61 14.76 11.92 4.12
N THR A 62 15.49 12.17 3.03
CA THR A 62 15.37 11.40 1.78
C THR A 62 15.60 9.91 2.01
N SER A 63 16.63 9.55 2.78
CA SER A 63 16.95 8.15 3.08
C SER A 63 15.84 7.51 3.92
N MET A 64 15.28 8.23 4.89
CA MET A 64 14.13 7.76 5.68
C MET A 64 12.88 7.57 4.82
N GLU A 65 12.60 8.51 3.92
CA GLU A 65 11.46 8.41 3.01
C GLU A 65 11.61 7.22 2.06
N GLN A 66 12.81 7.02 1.49
CA GLN A 66 13.10 5.85 0.66
C GLN A 66 12.95 4.55 1.44
N MET A 67 13.40 4.51 2.69
CA MET A 67 13.21 3.35 3.56
C MET A 67 11.73 3.08 3.84
N LYS A 68 10.93 4.12 4.10
CA LYS A 68 9.48 4.01 4.26
C LYS A 68 8.82 3.46 2.99
N ASN A 69 9.17 3.99 1.82
CA ASN A 69 8.63 3.53 0.55
C ASN A 69 9.04 2.07 0.26
N MET A 70 10.28 1.69 0.60
CA MET A 70 10.72 0.30 0.51
C MET A 70 9.89 -0.62 1.41
N ASN A 71 9.66 -0.24 2.67
CA ASN A 71 8.83 -1.01 3.59
C ASN A 71 7.40 -1.18 3.07
N GLN A 72 6.79 -0.11 2.56
CA GLN A 72 5.45 -0.17 1.95
C GLN A 72 5.40 -1.09 0.72
N ASN A 73 6.44 -1.06 -0.12
CA ASN A 73 6.52 -1.94 -1.28
C ASN A 73 6.73 -3.41 -0.86
N LEU A 74 7.51 -3.66 0.19
CA LEU A 74 7.68 -5.00 0.76
C LEU A 74 6.35 -5.53 1.34
N GLU A 75 5.60 -4.71 2.08
CA GLU A 75 4.28 -5.09 2.59
C GLU A 75 3.31 -5.46 1.47
N LYS A 76 3.25 -4.65 0.40
CA LYS A 76 2.44 -4.95 -0.79
C LYS A 76 2.87 -6.25 -1.47
N PHE A 77 4.18 -6.46 -1.62
CA PHE A 77 4.73 -7.68 -2.22
C PHE A 77 4.38 -8.93 -1.40
N LEU A 78 4.53 -8.86 -0.08
CA LEU A 78 4.14 -9.95 0.83
C LEU A 78 2.63 -10.22 0.76
N GLY A 79 1.80 -9.18 0.67
CA GLY A 79 0.36 -9.31 0.45
C GLY A 79 0.04 -10.05 -0.85
N MET A 80 0.68 -9.68 -1.95
CA MET A 80 0.51 -10.34 -3.25
C MET A 80 0.99 -11.79 -3.24
N GLN A 81 2.11 -12.09 -2.58
CA GLN A 81 2.61 -13.45 -2.43
C GLN A 81 1.63 -14.33 -1.63
N LYS A 82 1.05 -13.79 -0.54
CA LYS A 82 0.00 -14.47 0.23
C LYS A 82 -1.23 -14.71 -0.64
N LEU A 83 -1.68 -13.73 -1.43
CA LEU A 83 -2.80 -13.91 -2.35
C LEU A 83 -2.57 -15.09 -3.30
N THR A 84 -1.41 -15.14 -3.96
CA THR A 84 -1.08 -16.23 -4.90
C THR A 84 -1.11 -17.60 -4.24
N GLN A 85 -0.60 -17.72 -3.01
CA GLN A 85 -0.64 -18.99 -2.27
C GLN A 85 -2.08 -19.41 -1.97
N VAL A 86 -2.90 -18.46 -1.53
CA VAL A 86 -4.29 -18.72 -1.13
C VAL A 86 -5.20 -18.93 -2.36
N SER A 87 -4.90 -18.30 -3.50
CA SER A 87 -5.63 -18.54 -4.75
C SER A 87 -5.54 -19.99 -5.23
N SER A 88 -4.50 -20.74 -4.85
CA SER A 88 -4.40 -22.18 -5.15
C SER A 88 -5.41 -23.05 -4.39
N LEU A 89 -6.06 -22.49 -3.36
CA LEU A 89 -7.10 -23.16 -2.59
C LEU A 89 -8.47 -23.06 -3.23
N ILE A 90 -8.68 -22.13 -4.18
CA ILE A 90 -9.96 -22.01 -4.88
C ILE A 90 -10.28 -23.34 -5.56
N GLY A 91 -11.47 -23.86 -5.30
CA GLY A 91 -11.93 -25.16 -5.79
C GLY A 91 -11.42 -26.36 -4.99
N LYS A 92 -10.67 -26.15 -3.90
CA LYS A 92 -10.31 -27.21 -2.96
C LYS A 92 -11.29 -27.24 -1.80
N GLU A 93 -11.53 -28.44 -1.28
CA GLU A 93 -12.27 -28.63 -0.05
C GLU A 93 -11.34 -28.37 1.14
N VAL A 94 -11.80 -27.63 2.14
CA VAL A 94 -11.01 -27.30 3.32
C VAL A 94 -11.85 -27.47 4.58
N LYS A 95 -11.17 -27.70 5.71
CA LYS A 95 -11.76 -27.55 7.05
C LYS A 95 -11.28 -26.25 7.66
N ALA A 96 -12.21 -25.42 8.09
CA ALA A 96 -11.93 -24.17 8.78
C ALA A 96 -12.64 -24.12 10.13
N LEU A 97 -12.07 -23.39 11.09
CA LEU A 97 -12.71 -23.08 12.36
C LEU A 97 -13.49 -21.78 12.24
N ASP A 98 -14.79 -21.85 12.48
CA ASP A 98 -15.63 -20.66 12.59
C ASP A 98 -15.30 -19.94 13.92
N SER A 99 -14.90 -18.68 13.83
CA SER A 99 -14.48 -17.91 15.01
C SER A 99 -15.65 -17.43 15.87
N ASP A 100 -16.86 -17.38 15.31
CA ASP A 100 -18.07 -16.95 16.03
C ASP A 100 -18.73 -18.13 16.74
N SER A 101 -18.84 -19.29 16.08
CA SER A 101 -19.47 -20.48 16.65
C SER A 101 -18.49 -21.42 17.36
N GLY A 102 -17.20 -21.37 17.01
CA GLY A 102 -16.18 -22.32 17.48
C GLY A 102 -16.29 -23.71 16.84
N GLU A 103 -17.15 -23.88 15.83
CA GLU A 103 -17.35 -25.15 15.13
C GLU A 103 -16.42 -25.29 13.93
N GLU A 104 -16.07 -26.54 13.60
CA GLU A 104 -15.37 -26.82 12.35
C GLU A 104 -16.38 -26.90 11.20
N ILE A 105 -16.15 -26.08 10.18
CA ILE A 105 -16.90 -26.09 8.94
C ILE A 105 -16.05 -26.74 7.85
N THR A 106 -16.69 -27.57 7.03
CA THR A 106 -16.07 -28.17 5.84
C THR A 106 -16.77 -27.63 4.60
N GLY A 107 -16.00 -27.27 3.59
CA GLY A 107 -16.56 -26.84 2.31
C GLY A 107 -15.51 -26.49 1.27
N GLU A 108 -15.98 -26.29 0.04
CA GLU A 108 -15.15 -25.84 -1.07
C GLU A 108 -14.86 -24.34 -0.95
N VAL A 109 -13.62 -23.94 -1.19
CA VAL A 109 -13.26 -22.52 -1.28
C VAL A 109 -13.77 -21.96 -2.60
N GLU A 110 -14.78 -21.10 -2.53
CA GLU A 110 -15.39 -20.49 -3.71
C GLU A 110 -14.57 -19.29 -4.21
N LYS A 111 -14.06 -18.47 -3.28
CA LYS A 111 -13.38 -17.21 -3.59
C LYS A 111 -12.32 -16.87 -2.55
N VAL A 112 -11.37 -16.03 -2.96
CA VAL A 112 -10.37 -15.42 -2.09
C VAL A 112 -10.45 -13.91 -2.22
N LYS A 113 -10.41 -13.22 -1.09
CA LYS A 113 -10.47 -11.76 -0.99
C LYS A 113 -9.30 -11.26 -0.15
N MET A 114 -8.65 -10.18 -0.60
CA MET A 114 -7.69 -9.46 0.23
C MET A 114 -8.43 -8.44 1.09
N ALA A 115 -8.30 -8.57 2.41
CA ALA A 115 -8.69 -7.55 3.38
C ALA A 115 -7.43 -6.96 4.03
N ASP A 116 -7.59 -5.88 4.79
CA ASP A 116 -6.47 -5.24 5.50
C ASP A 116 -5.81 -6.17 6.53
N SER A 117 -6.57 -7.11 7.12
CA SER A 117 -6.05 -8.13 8.03
C SER A 117 -5.37 -9.30 7.32
N GLY A 118 -5.46 -9.39 5.99
CA GLY A 118 -4.89 -10.46 5.18
C GLY A 118 -5.91 -11.17 4.28
N PRO A 119 -5.53 -12.33 3.68
CA PRO A 119 -6.44 -13.14 2.89
C PRO A 119 -7.62 -13.68 3.70
N LYS A 120 -8.81 -13.52 3.13
CA LYS A 120 -10.04 -14.21 3.53
C LYS A 120 -10.50 -15.17 2.46
N LEU A 121 -11.04 -16.29 2.89
CA LEU A 121 -11.64 -17.34 2.09
C LEU A 121 -13.15 -17.24 2.17
N ILE A 122 -13.84 -17.52 1.09
CA ILE A 122 -15.31 -17.64 1.09
C ILE A 122 -15.65 -19.12 0.93
N ILE A 123 -16.31 -19.68 1.94
CA ILE A 123 -16.71 -21.08 2.01
C ILE A 123 -18.20 -21.10 2.36
N ASN A 124 -19.03 -21.76 1.55
CA ASN A 124 -20.49 -21.79 1.72
C ASN A 124 -21.12 -20.39 1.83
N GLY A 125 -20.56 -19.41 1.11
CA GLY A 125 -20.98 -18.00 1.18
C GLY A 125 -20.52 -17.19 2.41
N ASN A 126 -19.85 -17.80 3.39
CA ASN A 126 -19.34 -17.13 4.59
C ASN A 126 -17.85 -16.79 4.46
N GLU A 127 -17.41 -15.67 5.04
CA GLU A 127 -16.00 -15.24 5.04
C GLU A 127 -15.25 -15.84 6.25
N TYR A 128 -14.16 -16.56 5.98
CA TYR A 128 -13.24 -17.10 6.98
C TYR A 128 -11.84 -16.53 6.78
N GLU A 129 -11.11 -16.26 7.87
CA GLU A 129 -9.70 -15.88 7.73
C GLU A 129 -8.87 -17.06 7.25
N MET A 130 -7.83 -16.80 6.45
CA MET A 130 -6.91 -17.87 6.00
C MET A 130 -6.28 -18.62 7.20
N GLY A 131 -6.06 -17.94 8.33
CA GLY A 131 -5.54 -18.55 9.55
C GLY A 131 -6.51 -19.53 10.23
N SER A 132 -7.80 -19.49 9.89
CA SER A 132 -8.81 -20.40 10.41
C SER A 132 -8.81 -21.76 9.71
N VAL A 133 -8.11 -21.92 8.59
CA VAL A 133 -8.03 -23.20 7.87
C VAL A 133 -7.09 -24.15 8.59
N ASN A 134 -7.64 -25.29 9.03
CA ASN A 134 -6.91 -26.34 9.74
C ASN A 134 -6.42 -27.43 8.79
N GLU A 135 -7.16 -27.73 7.72
CA GLU A 135 -6.88 -28.86 6.81
C GLU A 135 -7.32 -28.55 5.37
N ILE A 136 -6.55 -29.02 4.38
CA ILE A 136 -6.92 -28.97 2.95
C ILE A 136 -7.19 -30.41 2.50
N LEU A 137 -8.42 -30.67 2.09
CA LEU A 137 -8.90 -31.96 1.60
C LEU A 137 -8.82 -31.93 0.07
N GLY A 138 -7.93 -32.76 -0.48
CA GLY A 138 -7.45 -32.68 -1.85
C GLY A 138 -8.43 -33.12 -2.92
#